data_AF-A0A2S9J539-F1
#
_entry.id   AF-A0A2S9J539-F1
#
_cell.length_a   1.000
_cell.length_b   1.000
_cell.length_c   1.000
_cell.angle_alpha   90.00
_cell.angle_beta   90.00
_cell.angle_gamma   90.00
#
_symmetry.space_group_name_H-M   'P 1'
#
loop_
_entity.id
_entity.type
_entity.pdbx_description
1 polymer ?
#
loop_
_entity_poly.entity_id
_entity_poly.type
_entity_poly.pdbx_seq_one_letter_code
_entity_poly.pdbx_strand_id
1 'polypeptide(L)'
;MSKKNTVRNKELSAEVQEKMNESVEEKVEETQHFLRSIFSTKRLSSYLVARNLPFAAFVALLGLLYISNRHLAERTVRTIDRLGRDVKELSWDYKSLSAELMKLTTQTEIAKRADTLGLKERLEPPIKLEVVKGKK
;
A
#
# COMPACT_ATOMS: atom_id res chain seq x y z
N MET A 1 36.40 -5.51 6.14
CA MET A 1 35.61 -4.28 6.33
C MET A 1 34.15 -4.53 5.97
N SER A 2 33.23 -4.53 6.94
CA SER A 2 31.80 -4.26 6.69
C SER A 2 31.12 -3.98 8.04
N LYS A 3 30.92 -2.71 8.37
CA LYS A 3 30.04 -2.32 9.49
C LYS A 3 28.62 -2.25 8.94
N LYS A 4 27.76 -3.23 9.25
CA LYS A 4 26.34 -3.20 8.89
C LYS A 4 25.49 -2.78 10.09
N ASN A 5 25.07 -1.51 10.04
CA ASN A 5 23.88 -0.88 10.61
C ASN A 5 23.44 -1.18 12.06
N THR A 6 23.76 -0.23 12.96
CA THR A 6 23.11 -0.03 14.26
C THR A 6 22.36 1.32 14.29
N VAL A 7 21.43 1.55 13.37
CA VAL A 7 20.65 2.81 13.30
C VAL A 7 19.15 2.56 13.30
N ARG A 8 18.69 1.58 14.09
CA ARG A 8 17.26 1.31 14.29
C ARG A 8 16.81 1.12 15.74
N ASN A 9 17.66 1.42 16.71
CA ASN A 9 17.30 1.43 18.14
C ASN A 9 17.66 2.78 18.78
N LYS A 10 17.28 3.89 18.15
CA LYS A 10 17.05 5.11 18.93
C LYS A 10 15.59 5.04 19.35
N GLU A 11 15.33 4.22 20.37
CA GLU A 11 14.06 4.24 21.08
C GLU A 11 13.77 5.71 21.37
N LEU A 12 12.54 6.14 21.02
CA LEU A 12 12.03 7.42 21.51
C LEU A 12 12.37 7.50 22.99
N SER A 13 13.08 8.56 23.39
CA SER A 13 13.46 8.80 24.78
C SER A 13 12.29 8.42 25.69
N ALA A 14 12.52 7.58 26.71
CA ALA A 14 11.48 7.11 27.61
C ALA A 14 10.62 8.26 28.15
N GLU A 15 11.22 9.44 28.32
CA GLU A 15 10.58 10.69 28.72
C GLU A 15 9.55 11.24 27.71
N VAL A 16 9.75 11.03 26.40
CA VAL A 16 8.79 11.43 25.35
C VAL A 16 7.62 10.44 25.28
N GLN A 17 7.91 9.15 25.49
CA GLN A 17 6.89 8.10 25.56
C GLN A 17 6.01 8.28 26.80
N GLU A 18 6.62 8.62 27.94
CA GLU A 18 5.94 8.90 29.21
C GLU A 18 5.05 10.14 29.12
N LYS A 19 5.59 11.28 28.63
CA LYS A 19 4.79 12.51 28.41
C LYS A 19 3.61 12.30 27.45
N MET A 20 3.80 11.49 26.41
CA MET A 20 2.74 11.15 25.47
C MET A 20 1.67 10.27 26.13
N ASN A 21 2.08 9.26 26.92
CA ASN A 21 1.15 8.39 27.64
C ASN A 21 0.36 9.17 28.71
N GLU A 22 1.02 10.03 29.48
CA GLU A 22 0.41 10.89 30.50
C GLU A 22 -0.61 11.87 29.88
N SER A 23 -0.25 12.51 28.76
CA SER A 23 -1.17 13.40 28.02
C SER A 23 -2.38 12.69 27.40
N VAL A 24 -2.24 11.39 27.09
CA VAL A 24 -3.34 10.56 26.59
C VAL A 24 -4.25 10.14 27.74
N GLU A 25 -3.67 9.79 28.88
CA GLU A 25 -4.39 9.37 30.09
C GLU A 25 -5.23 10.53 30.66
N GLU A 26 -4.66 11.73 30.75
CA GLU A 26 -5.37 12.95 31.16
C GLU A 26 -6.58 13.24 30.26
N LYS A 27 -6.41 13.18 28.93
CA LYS A 27 -7.51 13.39 27.98
C LYS A 27 -8.59 12.31 28.05
N VAL A 28 -8.20 11.08 28.33
CA VAL A 28 -9.14 9.96 28.50
C VAL A 28 -9.94 10.15 29.79
N GLU A 29 -9.29 10.52 30.89
CA GLU A 29 -9.97 10.81 32.16
C GLU A 29 -10.90 12.01 32.07
N GLU A 30 -10.47 13.11 31.45
CA GLU A 30 -11.32 14.28 31.19
C GLU A 30 -12.56 13.91 30.38
N THR A 31 -12.38 13.09 29.35
CA THR A 31 -13.48 12.59 28.53
C THR A 31 -14.40 11.69 29.35
N GLN A 32 -13.87 10.79 30.17
CA GLN A 32 -14.67 9.90 31.04
C GLN A 32 -15.45 10.67 32.10
N HIS A 33 -14.83 11.65 32.76
CA HIS A 33 -15.46 12.51 33.76
C HIS A 33 -16.55 13.39 33.13
N PHE A 34 -16.28 13.94 31.95
CA PHE A 34 -17.28 14.68 31.16
C PHE A 34 -18.47 13.78 30.80
N LEU A 35 -18.25 12.58 30.29
CA LEU A 35 -19.32 11.63 29.98
C LEU A 35 -20.14 11.28 31.24
N ARG A 36 -19.50 10.94 32.37
CA ARG A 36 -20.20 10.66 33.64
C ARG A 36 -21.01 11.85 34.13
N SER A 37 -20.51 13.08 33.95
CA SER A 37 -21.22 14.31 34.34
C SER A 37 -22.45 14.60 33.48
N ILE A 38 -22.41 14.24 32.19
CA ILE A 38 -23.52 14.41 31.23
C ILE A 38 -24.56 13.28 31.37
N PHE A 39 -24.12 12.04 31.64
CA PHE A 39 -25.00 10.89 31.86
C PHE A 39 -25.56 10.80 33.29
N SER A 40 -25.19 11.73 34.19
CA SER A 40 -25.77 11.82 35.52
C SER A 40 -27.26 12.14 35.48
N THR A 41 -28.08 11.23 36.00
CA THR A 41 -29.55 11.29 36.09
C THR A 41 -30.08 12.61 36.68
N LYS A 42 -29.26 13.34 37.45
CA LYS A 42 -29.66 14.58 38.16
C LYS A 42 -29.96 15.77 37.23
N ARG A 43 -29.51 15.75 35.97
CA ARG A 43 -29.74 16.83 34.97
C ARG A 43 -30.87 16.51 33.98
N LEU A 44 -31.37 15.27 33.93
CA LEU A 44 -32.40 14.80 33.01
C LEU A 44 -33.80 15.00 33.61
N SER A 45 -34.24 16.26 33.73
CA SER A 45 -35.65 16.55 33.99
C SER A 45 -36.49 16.10 32.78
N SER A 46 -37.55 15.31 33.00
CA SER A 46 -38.44 14.79 31.95
C SER A 46 -39.01 15.89 31.02
N TYR A 47 -39.15 17.11 31.53
CA TYR A 47 -39.62 18.28 30.76
C TYR A 47 -38.58 18.80 29.76
N LEU A 48 -37.30 18.84 30.13
CA LEU A 48 -36.22 19.24 29.23
C LEU A 48 -35.95 18.17 28.17
N VAL A 49 -36.08 16.90 28.53
CA VAL A 49 -35.90 15.77 27.59
C VAL A 49 -36.98 15.78 26.51
N ALA A 50 -38.25 16.01 26.88
CA ALA A 50 -39.33 16.11 25.89
C ALA A 50 -39.14 17.29 24.91
N ARG A 51 -38.63 18.43 25.38
CA ARG A 51 -38.41 19.62 24.53
C ARG A 51 -37.20 19.49 23.60
N ASN A 52 -36.17 18.75 24.01
CA ASN A 52 -34.93 18.56 23.24
C ASN A 52 -34.84 17.17 22.57
N LEU A 53 -35.90 16.37 22.63
CA LEU A 53 -35.99 15.06 22.00
C LEU A 53 -35.57 15.06 20.51
N PRO A 54 -36.03 16.00 19.65
CA PRO A 54 -35.60 16.01 18.25
C PRO A 54 -34.09 16.28 18.09
N PHE A 55 -33.50 17.09 18.96
CA PHE A 55 -32.07 17.36 18.95
C PHE A 55 -31.24 16.15 19.39
N ALA A 56 -31.68 15.42 20.43
CA ALA A 56 -31.03 14.19 20.86
C ALA A 56 -31.10 13.09 19.78
N ALA A 57 -32.24 12.96 19.10
CA ALA A 57 -32.40 12.05 17.97
C ALA A 57 -31.47 12.41 16.80
N PHE A 58 -31.27 13.69 16.52
CA PHE A 58 -30.33 14.15 15.50
C PHE A 58 -28.87 13.78 15.83
N VAL A 59 -28.44 13.95 17.09
CA VAL A 59 -27.09 13.55 17.52
C VAL A 59 -26.93 12.02 17.48
N ALA A 60 -27.94 11.26 17.88
CA ALA A 60 -27.94 9.80 17.76
C ALA A 60 -27.84 9.34 16.30
N LEU A 61 -28.55 10.01 15.38
CA LEU A 61 -28.46 9.76 13.94
C LEU A 61 -27.05 10.04 13.41
N LEU A 62 -26.44 11.16 13.79
CA LEU A 62 -25.04 11.46 13.43
C LEU A 62 -24.07 10.40 13.98
N GLY A 63 -24.28 9.93 15.21
CA GLY A 63 -23.50 8.85 15.79
C GLY A 63 -23.62 7.54 15.00
N LEU A 64 -24.84 7.18 14.58
CA LEU A 64 -25.08 6.02 13.74
C LEU A 64 -24.38 6.15 12.39
N LEU A 65 -24.53 7.30 11.71
CA LEU A 65 -23.84 7.59 10.45
C LEU A 65 -22.31 7.51 10.60
N TYR A 66 -21.76 8.00 11.71
CA TYR A 66 -20.33 7.92 11.99
C TYR A 66 -19.86 6.47 12.12
N ILE A 67 -20.57 5.64 12.90
CA ILE A 67 -20.25 4.21 13.06
C ILE A 67 -20.33 3.49 11.71
N SER A 68 -21.38 3.75 10.93
CA SER A 68 -21.55 3.19 9.59
C SER A 68 -20.39 3.58 8.65
N ASN A 69 -20.01 4.85 8.62
CA ASN A 69 -18.90 5.35 7.80
C ASN A 69 -17.56 4.76 8.24
N ARG A 70 -17.34 4.61 9.55
CA ARG A 70 -16.14 3.99 10.10
C ARG A 70 -15.99 2.55 9.60
N HIS A 71 -17.06 1.76 9.65
CA HIS A 71 -17.03 0.36 9.16
C HIS A 71 -16.77 0.28 7.66
N LEU A 72 -17.33 1.20 6.88
CA LEU A 72 -17.07 1.28 5.44
C LEU A 72 -15.60 1.61 5.16
N ALA A 73 -15.04 2.59 5.85
CA ALA A 73 -13.63 2.96 5.71
C ALA A 73 -12.71 1.77 6.06
N GLU A 74 -12.99 1.07 7.15
CA GLU A 74 -12.20 -0.09 7.58
C GLU A 74 -12.23 -1.23 6.55
N ARG A 75 -13.38 -1.49 5.93
CA ARG A 75 -13.51 -2.46 4.84
C ARG A 75 -12.73 -2.01 3.61
N THR A 76 -12.83 -0.75 3.22
CA THR A 76 -12.12 -0.20 2.07
C THR A 76 -10.61 -0.29 2.24
N VAL A 77 -10.07 0.07 3.42
CA VAL A 77 -8.64 -0.05 3.72
C VAL A 77 -8.16 -1.49 3.56
N ARG A 78 -8.89 -2.47 4.10
CA ARG A 78 -8.55 -3.89 3.91
C ARG A 78 -8.57 -4.34 2.46
N THR A 79 -9.52 -3.83 1.66
CA THR A 79 -9.59 -4.13 0.23
C THR A 79 -8.40 -3.54 -0.52
N ILE A 80 -8.01 -2.31 -0.21
CA ILE A 80 -6.82 -1.66 -0.78
C ILE A 80 -5.57 -2.48 -0.48
N ASP A 81 -5.39 -2.93 0.76
CA ASP A 81 -4.23 -3.73 1.15
C ASP A 81 -4.15 -5.06 0.40
N ARG A 82 -5.30 -5.73 0.19
CA ARG A 82 -5.37 -6.97 -0.60
C ARG A 82 -5.03 -6.70 -2.06
N LEU A 83 -5.70 -5.73 -2.67
CA LEU A 83 -5.48 -5.39 -4.08
C LEU A 83 -4.03 -4.94 -4.34
N GLY A 84 -3.42 -4.23 -3.39
CA GLY A 84 -2.02 -3.85 -3.47
C GLY A 84 -1.05 -5.04 -3.46
N ARG A 85 -1.39 -6.13 -2.74
CA ARG A 85 -0.63 -7.38 -2.79
C ARG A 85 -0.80 -8.07 -4.13
N ASP A 86 -2.02 -8.18 -4.63
CA ASP A 86 -2.33 -8.83 -5.90
C ASP A 86 -1.60 -8.15 -7.06
N VAL A 87 -1.62 -6.81 -7.10
CA VAL A 87 -0.87 -6.01 -8.10
C VAL A 87 0.63 -6.26 -8.00
N LYS A 88 1.16 -6.37 -6.78
CA LYS A 88 2.58 -6.63 -6.57
C LYS A 88 2.96 -8.03 -7.05
N GLU A 89 2.17 -9.05 -6.73
CA GLU A 89 2.36 -10.42 -7.19
C GLU A 89 2.33 -10.50 -8.72
N LEU A 90 1.30 -9.93 -9.35
CA LEU A 90 1.18 -9.89 -10.80
C LEU A 90 2.37 -9.16 -11.47
N SER A 91 2.87 -8.11 -10.83
CA SER A 91 4.07 -7.39 -11.31
C SER A 91 5.33 -8.24 -11.21
N TRP A 92 5.40 -9.17 -10.26
CA TRP A 92 6.54 -10.09 -10.12
C TRP A 92 6.47 -11.17 -11.19
N ASP A 93 5.29 -11.73 -11.44
CA ASP A 93 5.07 -12.70 -12.51
C ASP A 93 5.43 -12.12 -13.88
N TYR A 94 4.97 -10.89 -14.16
CA TYR A 94 5.32 -10.19 -15.39
C TYR A 94 6.84 -10.04 -15.57
N LYS A 95 7.56 -9.64 -14.50
CA LYS A 95 9.02 -9.48 -14.57
C LYS A 95 9.72 -10.81 -14.77
N SER A 96 9.27 -11.86 -14.09
CA SER A 96 9.82 -13.21 -14.24
C SER A 96 9.63 -13.71 -15.68
N LEU A 97 8.41 -13.62 -16.20
CA LEU A 97 8.09 -14.04 -17.57
C LEU A 97 8.86 -13.20 -18.61
N SER A 98 8.96 -11.89 -18.42
CA SER A 98 9.75 -11.02 -19.30
C SER A 98 11.23 -11.39 -19.28
N ALA A 99 11.80 -11.74 -18.13
CA ALA A 99 13.19 -12.17 -18.02
C ALA A 99 13.41 -13.53 -18.71
N GLU A 100 12.48 -14.46 -18.57
CA GLU A 100 12.51 -15.73 -19.30
C GLU A 100 12.41 -15.49 -20.81
N LEU A 101 11.50 -14.65 -21.27
CA LEU A 101 11.38 -14.27 -22.68
C LEU A 101 12.69 -13.69 -23.20
N MET A 102 13.31 -12.75 -22.48
CA MET A 102 14.60 -12.15 -22.86
C MET A 102 15.70 -13.21 -23.02
N LYS A 103 15.78 -14.17 -22.09
CA LYS A 103 16.72 -15.30 -22.17
C LYS A 103 16.45 -16.15 -23.42
N LEU A 104 15.18 -16.46 -23.70
CA LEU A 104 14.78 -17.24 -24.88
C LEU A 104 15.09 -16.49 -26.20
N THR A 105 15.00 -15.16 -26.20
CA THR A 105 15.30 -14.30 -27.36
C THR A 105 16.78 -13.93 -27.49
N THR A 106 17.64 -14.39 -26.58
CA THR A 106 19.07 -14.07 -26.65
C THR A 106 19.70 -14.79 -27.86
N GLN A 107 20.54 -14.08 -28.60
CA GLN A 107 21.16 -14.56 -29.85
C GLN A 107 21.83 -15.94 -29.69
N THR A 108 22.50 -16.18 -28.57
CA THR A 108 23.13 -17.48 -28.26
C THR A 108 22.11 -18.61 -28.07
N GLU A 109 20.97 -18.36 -27.41
CA GLU A 109 19.92 -19.37 -27.22
C GLU A 109 19.13 -19.61 -28.52
N ILE A 110 18.90 -18.55 -29.31
CA ILE A 110 18.32 -18.65 -30.64
C ILE A 110 19.23 -19.45 -31.57
N ALA A 111 20.54 -19.16 -31.60
CA ALA A 111 21.52 -19.86 -32.43
C ALA A 111 21.53 -21.36 -32.11
N LYS A 112 21.56 -21.75 -30.82
CA LYS A 112 21.47 -23.16 -30.40
C LYS A 112 20.19 -23.85 -30.90
N ARG A 113 19.06 -23.16 -30.91
CA ARG A 113 17.77 -23.69 -31.41
C ARG A 113 17.68 -23.68 -32.93
N ALA A 114 18.35 -22.75 -33.59
CA ALA A 114 18.42 -22.67 -35.05
C ALA A 114 19.40 -23.71 -35.62
N ASP A 115 20.43 -24.09 -34.88
CA ASP A 115 21.38 -25.15 -35.23
C ASP A 115 20.67 -26.51 -35.38
N THR A 116 19.67 -26.81 -34.55
CA THR A 116 18.87 -28.04 -34.70
C THR A 116 18.02 -28.04 -35.97
N LEU A 117 17.73 -26.86 -36.53
CA LEU A 117 17.07 -26.66 -37.81
C LEU A 117 18.06 -26.59 -38.99
N GLY A 118 19.37 -26.76 -38.73
CA GLY A 118 20.43 -26.71 -39.74
C GLY A 118 20.84 -25.29 -40.17
N LEU A 119 20.38 -24.25 -39.46
CA LEU A 119 20.68 -22.85 -39.74
C LEU A 119 21.91 -22.41 -38.95
N LYS A 120 22.96 -21.93 -39.63
CA LYS A 120 24.18 -21.42 -39.01
C LYS A 120 24.24 -19.90 -39.00
N GLU A 121 24.77 -19.37 -37.91
CA GLU A 121 25.07 -17.95 -37.80
C GLU A 121 26.19 -17.52 -38.77
N ARG A 122 25.98 -16.40 -39.46
CA ARG A 122 26.94 -15.84 -40.40
C ARG A 122 27.92 -14.94 -39.65
N LEU A 123 29.13 -15.46 -39.41
CA LEU A 123 30.20 -14.76 -38.68
C LEU A 123 30.94 -13.72 -39.53
N GLU A 124 30.84 -13.83 -40.85
CA GLU A 124 31.53 -12.95 -41.78
C GLU A 124 30.64 -11.80 -42.25
N PRO A 125 31.15 -10.55 -42.31
CA PRO A 125 30.38 -9.42 -42.79
C PRO A 125 29.91 -9.61 -44.25
N PRO A 126 28.75 -9.05 -44.64
CA PRO A 126 28.27 -9.11 -46.02
C PRO A 126 29.27 -8.47 -46.98
N ILE A 127 29.61 -9.20 -48.04
CA ILE A 127 30.50 -8.70 -49.09
C ILE A 127 29.73 -7.63 -49.87
N LYS A 128 30.22 -6.39 -49.85
CA LYS A 128 29.65 -5.31 -50.65
C LYS A 128 29.99 -5.57 -52.12
N LEU A 129 28.98 -5.91 -52.92
CA LEU A 129 29.13 -6.03 -54.37
C LEU A 129 29.20 -4.63 -54.97
N GLU A 130 30.41 -4.16 -55.30
CA GLU A 130 30.57 -2.95 -56.10
C GLU A 130 30.44 -3.32 -57.58
N VAL A 131 29.36 -2.85 -58.21
CA VAL A 131 29.09 -3.10 -59.63
C VAL A 131 30.09 -2.30 -60.45
N VAL A 132 31.17 -2.94 -60.91
CA VAL A 132 32.08 -2.35 -61.88
C VAL A 132 31.33 -2.24 -63.20
N LYS A 133 30.83 -1.04 -63.51
CA LYS A 133 30.30 -0.70 -64.83
C LYS A 133 31.45 -0.86 -65.82
N GLY A 134 31.41 -1.91 -66.64
CA GLY A 134 32.36 -2.13 -67.72
C GLY A 134 32.47 -0.87 -68.59
N LYS A 135 33.69 -0.38 -68.79
CA LYS A 135 33.97 0.70 -69.74
C LYS A 135 33.63 0.18 -71.13
N LYS A 136 32.70 0.89 -71.80
CA LYS A 136 32.55 0.86 -73.26
C LYS A 136 33.81 1.39 -73.93
#